data_AF-A0A4Q3I5W7-F1
#
_entry.id   AF-A0A4Q3I5W7-F1
#
_cell.length_a   1.000
_cell.length_b   1.000
_cell.length_c   1.000
_cell.angle_alpha   90.00
_cell.angle_beta   90.00
_cell.angle_gamma   90.00
#
_symmetry.space_group_name_H-M   'P 1'
#
loop_
_entity.id
_entity.type
_entity.pdbx_description
1 polymer ?
#
loop_
_entity_poly.entity_id
_entity_poly.type
_entity_poly.pdbx_seq_one_letter_code
_entity_poly.pdbx_strand_id
1 'polypeptide(L)'
;MSESLAVTKFSDLANPTRFLGLASRLLPWLSAVTAILFAAGLYLSFAGEGDYQQGLTVRIMYVHVPAAWLSMMCYTVMALSAIGTLVWRHPLADVAHKTAAPLGAAFTLIALATGSLWGKPMWGTWWVWDARLTSVFVLFLMYLGLIALNRAMDDPGKAARLCAILIL
;
A
#
# COMPACT_ATOMS: atom_id res chain seq x y z
N MET A 1 29.87 18.74 20.66
CA MET A 1 28.77 19.52 20.05
C MET A 1 27.58 18.57 19.89
N SER A 2 26.71 18.51 20.90
CA SER A 2 25.56 17.58 20.91
C SER A 2 24.52 18.11 19.92
N GLU A 3 24.39 17.50 18.74
CA GLU A 3 23.22 17.77 17.91
C GLU A 3 21.98 17.38 18.71
N SER A 4 21.16 18.37 19.05
CA SER A 4 19.86 18.13 19.67
C SER A 4 19.02 17.27 18.73
N LEU A 5 18.61 16.09 19.19
CA LEU A 5 17.67 15.21 18.48
C LEU A 5 16.23 15.74 18.50
N ALA A 6 16.01 16.94 19.03
CA ALA A 6 14.71 17.59 19.04
C ALA A 6 14.30 17.99 17.62
N VAL A 7 13.13 17.53 17.18
CA VAL A 7 12.48 17.99 15.96
C VAL A 7 11.84 19.34 16.28
N THR A 8 12.31 20.41 15.63
CA THR A 8 11.78 21.77 15.83
C THR A 8 11.13 22.33 14.58
N LYS A 9 11.55 21.85 13.40
CA LYS A 9 11.00 22.21 12.09
C LYS A 9 10.70 20.97 11.27
N PHE A 10 9.75 21.06 10.34
CA PHE A 10 9.38 19.94 9.45
C PHE A 10 10.56 19.44 8.60
N SER A 11 11.45 20.34 8.18
CA SER A 11 12.68 20.01 7.45
C SER A 11 13.65 19.11 8.23
N ASP A 12 13.57 19.10 9.56
CA ASP A 12 14.44 18.25 10.40
C ASP A 12 14.13 16.76 10.18
N LEU A 13 12.93 16.42 9.69
CA LEU A 13 12.50 15.06 9.38
C LEU A 13 13.10 14.51 8.09
N ALA A 14 13.74 15.35 7.26
CA ALA A 14 14.52 14.87 6.13
C ALA A 14 15.78 14.10 6.60
N ASN A 15 16.23 14.32 7.85
CA ASN A 15 17.30 13.56 8.47
C ASN A 15 16.79 12.17 8.91
N PRO A 16 17.35 11.06 8.37
CA PRO A 16 16.88 9.70 8.67
C PRO A 16 16.89 9.36 10.16
N THR A 17 17.90 9.81 10.91
CA THR A 17 18.03 9.50 12.34
C THR A 17 16.93 10.17 13.15
N ARG A 18 16.61 11.43 12.84
CA ARG A 18 15.52 12.17 13.51
C ARG A 18 14.15 11.59 13.13
N PHE A 19 13.97 11.24 11.85
CA PHE A 19 12.76 10.55 11.39
C PHE A 19 12.55 9.21 12.10
N LEU A 20 13.58 8.37 12.19
CA LEU A 20 13.51 7.08 12.88
C LEU A 20 13.22 7.26 14.38
N GLY A 21 13.81 8.28 15.02
CA GLY A 21 13.50 8.64 16.40
C GLY A 21 12.02 8.97 16.60
N LEU A 22 11.44 9.79 15.72
CA LEU A 22 10.00 10.09 15.76
C LEU A 22 9.15 8.84 15.46
N ALA A 23 9.49 8.11 14.40
CA ALA A 23 8.78 6.90 13.98
C ALA A 23 8.73 5.87 15.10
N SER A 24 9.84 5.61 15.79
CA SER A 24 9.90 4.66 16.90
C SER A 24 8.96 5.00 18.07
N ARG A 25 8.71 6.30 18.31
CA ARG A 25 7.79 6.77 19.34
C ARG A 25 6.34 6.68 18.91
N LEU A 26 6.05 6.95 17.63
CA LEU A 26 4.69 6.97 17.09
C LEU A 26 4.17 5.57 16.71
N LEU A 27 5.04 4.70 16.20
CA LEU A 27 4.70 3.35 15.75
C LEU A 27 3.94 2.48 16.76
N PRO A 28 4.28 2.42 18.07
CA PRO A 28 3.49 1.62 19.01
C PRO A 28 2.06 2.14 19.16
N TRP A 29 1.85 3.45 19.15
CA TRP A 29 0.51 4.04 19.23
C TRP A 29 -0.28 3.82 17.95
N LEU A 30 0.34 4.05 16.78
CA LEU A 30 -0.29 3.81 15.49
C LEU A 30 -0.66 2.33 15.32
N SER A 31 0.23 1.41 15.69
CA SER A 31 -0.06 -0.03 15.63
C SER A 31 -1.17 -0.45 16.59
N ALA A 32 -1.22 0.10 17.80
CA ALA A 32 -2.31 -0.14 18.74
C ALA A 32 -3.65 0.38 18.18
N VAL A 33 -3.68 1.60 17.65
CA VAL A 33 -4.88 2.16 17.01
C VAL A 33 -5.31 1.33 15.81
N THR A 34 -4.37 0.94 14.94
CA THR A 34 -4.65 0.05 13.80
C THR A 34 -5.23 -1.28 14.26
N ALA A 35 -4.66 -1.92 15.29
CA ALA A 35 -5.15 -3.20 15.81
C ALA A 35 -6.58 -3.08 16.38
N ILE A 36 -6.86 -2.02 17.14
CA ILE A 36 -8.18 -1.76 17.72
C ILE A 36 -9.21 -1.51 16.61
N LEU A 37 -8.90 -0.63 15.65
CA LEU A 37 -9.82 -0.32 14.54
C LEU A 37 -10.03 -1.52 13.63
N PHE A 38 -8.99 -2.32 13.39
CA PHE A 38 -9.10 -3.55 12.60
C PHE A 38 -10.00 -4.58 13.30
N ALA A 39 -9.81 -4.81 14.60
CA ALA A 39 -10.65 -5.73 15.38
C ALA A 39 -12.11 -5.26 15.43
N ALA A 40 -12.33 -3.96 15.66
CA ALA A 40 -13.67 -3.37 15.66
C ALA A 40 -14.34 -3.47 14.29
N GLY A 41 -13.63 -3.12 13.21
CA GLY A 41 -14.14 -3.24 11.84
C GLY A 41 -14.46 -4.68 11.45
N LEU A 42 -13.60 -5.63 11.85
CA LEU A 42 -13.83 -7.05 11.63
C LEU A 42 -15.07 -7.53 12.38
N TYR A 43 -15.23 -7.18 13.66
CA TYR A 43 -16.44 -7.51 14.41
C TYR A 43 -17.70 -6.96 13.73
N LEU A 44 -17.70 -5.67 13.37
CA LEU A 44 -18.84 -5.02 12.71
C LEU A 44 -19.19 -5.68 11.37
N SER A 45 -18.18 -6.13 10.61
CA SER A 45 -18.40 -6.82 9.32
C SER A 45 -19.18 -8.13 9.44
N PHE A 46 -19.08 -8.82 10.58
CA PHE A 46 -19.82 -10.06 10.85
C PHE A 46 -21.12 -9.83 11.61
N ALA A 47 -21.19 -8.77 12.43
CA ALA A 47 -22.37 -8.43 13.20
C ALA A 47 -23.49 -7.81 12.34
N GLY A 48 -23.16 -7.23 11.18
CA GLY A 48 -24.14 -6.67 10.26
C GLY A 48 -25.06 -7.71 9.61
N GLU A 49 -26.31 -7.32 9.39
CA GLU A 49 -27.28 -8.07 8.60
C GLU A 49 -26.86 -8.12 7.12
N GLY A 50 -27.42 -9.07 6.37
CA GLY A 50 -27.17 -9.18 4.94
C GLY A 50 -27.76 -7.99 4.17
N ASP A 51 -27.13 -7.63 3.05
CA ASP A 51 -27.68 -6.62 2.14
C ASP A 51 -28.93 -7.16 1.42
N TYR A 52 -29.87 -6.28 1.07
CA TYR A 52 -31.11 -6.68 0.39
C TYR A 52 -30.85 -7.32 -0.99
N GLN A 53 -29.84 -6.87 -1.73
CA GLN A 53 -29.52 -7.38 -3.07
C GLN A 53 -28.45 -8.47 -3.04
N GLN A 54 -27.46 -8.32 -2.16
CA GLN A 54 -26.28 -9.21 -2.13
C GLN A 54 -26.36 -10.25 -1.00
N GLY A 55 -27.37 -10.20 -0.13
CA GLY A 55 -27.46 -11.08 1.03
C GLY A 55 -26.17 -11.05 1.86
N LEU A 56 -25.66 -12.23 2.21
CA LEU A 56 -24.42 -12.36 3.00
C LEU A 56 -23.15 -12.09 2.20
N THR A 57 -23.18 -12.07 0.86
CA THR A 57 -21.97 -11.86 0.05
C THR A 57 -21.46 -10.43 0.14
N VAL A 58 -22.29 -9.48 0.61
CA VAL A 58 -21.86 -8.11 0.94
C VAL A 58 -20.71 -8.09 1.94
N ARG A 59 -20.57 -9.12 2.79
CA ARG A 59 -19.49 -9.21 3.77
C ARG A 59 -18.12 -9.26 3.11
N ILE A 60 -18.02 -9.79 1.89
CA ILE A 60 -16.78 -9.79 1.10
C ILE A 60 -16.37 -8.34 0.77
N MET A 61 -17.33 -7.44 0.56
CA MET A 61 -17.07 -6.03 0.23
C MET A 61 -16.38 -5.27 1.35
N TYR A 62 -16.63 -5.63 2.62
CA TYR A 62 -15.94 -5.03 3.76
C TYR A 62 -14.43 -5.29 3.78
N VAL A 63 -13.96 -6.32 3.07
CA VAL A 63 -12.53 -6.60 2.88
C VAL A 63 -12.06 -6.14 1.49
N HIS A 64 -12.84 -6.45 0.46
CA HIS A 64 -12.49 -6.18 -0.93
C HIS A 64 -12.30 -4.68 -1.20
N VAL A 65 -13.28 -3.85 -0.81
CA VAL A 65 -13.26 -2.42 -1.14
C VAL A 65 -12.08 -1.71 -0.46
N PRO A 66 -11.86 -1.86 0.87
CA PRO A 66 -10.67 -1.28 1.49
C PRO A 66 -9.35 -1.79 0.90
N ALA A 67 -9.24 -3.07 0.55
CA ALA A 67 -8.04 -3.62 -0.08
C ALA A 67 -7.78 -2.97 -1.45
N ALA A 68 -8.81 -2.79 -2.27
CA ALA A 68 -8.69 -2.10 -3.56
C ALA A 68 -8.20 -0.66 -3.36
N TRP A 69 -8.79 0.09 -2.43
CA TRP A 69 -8.36 1.47 -2.12
C TRP A 69 -6.93 1.55 -1.59
N LEU A 70 -6.56 0.67 -0.66
CA LEU A 70 -5.20 0.62 -0.11
C LEU A 70 -4.16 0.26 -1.16
N SER A 71 -4.50 -0.61 -2.12
CA SER A 71 -3.61 -0.91 -3.24
C SER A 71 -3.34 0.33 -4.09
N MET A 72 -4.36 1.09 -4.48
CA MET A 72 -4.17 2.32 -5.25
C MET A 72 -3.44 3.40 -4.44
N MET A 73 -3.76 3.54 -3.14
CA MET A 73 -3.08 4.47 -2.25
C MET A 73 -1.58 4.16 -2.12
N CYS A 74 -1.19 2.90 -2.00
CA CYS A 74 0.23 2.51 -1.98
C CYS A 74 0.92 2.95 -3.27
N TYR A 75 0.27 2.80 -4.44
CA TYR A 75 0.85 3.20 -5.71
C TYR A 75 1.01 4.72 -5.79
N THR A 76 0.02 5.48 -5.33
CA THR A 76 0.11 6.95 -5.23
C THR A 76 1.25 7.39 -4.31
N VAL A 77 1.42 6.75 -3.14
CA VAL A 77 2.55 7.03 -2.24
C VAL A 77 3.88 6.72 -2.91
N MET A 78 3.96 5.63 -3.67
CA MET A 78 5.14 5.29 -4.45
C MET A 78 5.44 6.34 -5.52
N ALA A 79 4.43 6.80 -6.26
CA ALA A 79 4.59 7.84 -7.28
C ALA A 79 5.11 9.15 -6.69
N LEU A 80 4.54 9.61 -5.57
CA LEU A 80 5.02 10.81 -4.87
C LEU A 80 6.48 10.62 -4.38
N SER A 81 6.80 9.44 -3.86
CA SER A 81 8.16 9.08 -3.42
C SER A 81 9.15 8.95 -4.58
N ALA A 82 8.71 8.49 -5.75
CA ALA A 82 9.53 8.42 -6.96
C ALA A 82 9.94 9.82 -7.45
N ILE A 83 9.01 10.79 -7.43
CA ILE A 83 9.34 12.21 -7.69
C ILE A 83 10.36 12.71 -6.66
N GLY A 84 10.13 12.39 -5.37
CA GLY A 84 11.08 12.62 -4.26
C GLY A 84 12.51 12.17 -4.56
N THR A 85 12.62 10.96 -5.13
CA THR A 85 13.88 10.30 -5.47
C THR A 85 14.55 10.92 -6.70
N LEU A 86 13.80 11.23 -7.75
CA LEU A 86 14.35 11.75 -9.01
C LEU A 86 14.71 13.23 -8.95
N VAL A 87 13.86 14.06 -8.33
CA VAL A 87 14.03 15.52 -8.32
C VAL A 87 15.00 15.96 -7.23
N TRP A 88 14.80 15.49 -6.00
CA TRP A 88 15.56 15.96 -4.83
C TRP A 88 16.61 14.97 -4.33
N ARG A 89 16.67 13.75 -4.89
CA ARG A 89 17.52 12.67 -4.37
C ARG A 89 17.31 12.44 -2.87
N HIS A 90 16.05 12.55 -2.44
CA HIS A 90 15.71 12.52 -1.03
C HIS A 90 15.95 11.11 -0.43
N PRO A 91 16.76 10.97 0.63
CA PRO A 91 17.21 9.66 1.11
C PRO A 91 16.06 8.77 1.62
N LEU A 92 15.01 9.36 2.20
CA LEU A 92 13.84 8.61 2.66
C LEU A 92 12.87 8.24 1.53
N ALA A 93 12.95 8.90 0.37
CA ALA A 93 11.99 8.69 -0.70
C ALA A 93 12.19 7.33 -1.38
N ASP A 94 13.45 6.89 -1.52
CA ASP A 94 13.78 5.54 -2.00
C ASP A 94 13.27 4.46 -1.05
N VAL A 95 13.49 4.66 0.25
CA VAL A 95 13.01 3.75 1.30
C VAL A 95 11.48 3.67 1.30
N ALA A 96 10.80 4.81 1.13
CA ALA A 96 9.34 4.87 1.13
C ALA A 96 8.73 4.03 -0.02
N HIS A 97 9.20 4.18 -1.26
CA HIS A 97 8.61 3.37 -2.34
C HIS A 97 8.99 1.89 -2.27
N LYS A 98 10.20 1.56 -1.79
CA LYS A 98 10.63 0.16 -1.58
C LYS A 98 9.77 -0.56 -0.54
N THR A 99 9.41 0.14 0.54
CA THR A 99 8.55 -0.41 1.59
C THR A 99 7.08 -0.47 1.20
N ALA A 100 6.60 0.49 0.39
CA ALA A 100 5.22 0.52 -0.09
C ALA A 100 4.91 -0.55 -1.15
N ALA A 101 5.88 -0.93 -1.99
CA ALA A 101 5.67 -1.91 -3.06
C ALA A 101 5.11 -3.27 -2.59
N PRO A 102 5.69 -3.97 -1.59
CA PRO A 102 5.14 -5.25 -1.11
C PRO A 102 3.78 -5.10 -0.42
N LEU A 103 3.52 -3.96 0.24
CA LEU A 103 2.21 -3.68 0.84
C LEU A 103 1.14 -3.52 -0.24
N GLY A 104 1.43 -2.73 -1.27
CA GLY A 104 0.56 -2.56 -2.43
C GLY A 104 0.27 -3.90 -3.12
N ALA A 105 1.31 -4.70 -3.39
CA ALA A 105 1.17 -6.03 -3.98
C ALA A 105 0.22 -6.94 -3.18
N ALA A 106 0.38 -6.96 -1.85
CA ALA A 106 -0.45 -7.77 -0.96
C ALA A 106 -1.92 -7.32 -1.01
N PHE A 107 -2.18 -6.02 -0.93
CA PHE A 107 -3.54 -5.48 -1.02
C PHE A 107 -4.17 -5.70 -2.40
N THR A 108 -3.41 -5.58 -3.49
CA THR A 108 -3.91 -5.89 -4.84
C THR A 108 -4.26 -7.38 -4.96
N LEU A 109 -3.44 -8.27 -4.41
CA LEU A 109 -3.74 -9.71 -4.40
C LEU A 109 -5.01 -10.02 -3.63
N ILE A 110 -5.17 -9.42 -2.44
CA ILE A 110 -6.41 -9.55 -1.64
C ILE A 110 -7.60 -9.04 -2.45
N ALA A 111 -7.49 -7.87 -3.09
CA ALA A 111 -8.55 -7.31 -3.91
C ALA A 111 -8.92 -8.22 -5.10
N LEU A 112 -7.94 -8.78 -5.81
CA LEU A 112 -8.18 -9.72 -6.92
C LEU A 112 -8.88 -10.99 -6.44
N ALA A 113 -8.39 -11.61 -5.36
CA ALA A 113 -8.95 -12.84 -4.83
C ALA A 113 -10.39 -12.64 -4.31
N THR A 114 -10.60 -11.62 -3.47
CA THR A 114 -11.92 -11.30 -2.92
C THR A 114 -12.89 -10.81 -3.99
N GLY A 115 -12.41 -10.06 -4.99
CA GLY A 115 -13.21 -9.61 -6.13
C GLY A 115 -13.68 -10.79 -6.98
N SER A 116 -12.83 -11.79 -7.20
CA SER A 116 -13.21 -13.01 -7.91
C SER A 116 -14.26 -13.83 -7.14
N LEU A 117 -14.08 -13.97 -5.82
CA LEU A 117 -15.04 -14.64 -4.94
C LEU A 117 -16.41 -13.97 -4.94
N TRP A 118 -16.45 -12.63 -4.93
CA TRP A 118 -17.70 -11.88 -5.02
C TRP A 118 -18.29 -11.86 -6.43
N GLY A 119 -17.46 -11.88 -7.47
CA GLY A 119 -17.90 -11.90 -8.88
C GLY A 119 -18.70 -13.16 -9.22
N LYS A 120 -18.34 -14.32 -8.66
CA LYS A 120 -19.02 -15.59 -8.96
C LYS A 120 -20.54 -15.57 -8.69
N PRO A 121 -21.02 -15.22 -7.49
CA PRO A 121 -22.46 -15.14 -7.21
C PRO A 121 -23.17 -13.98 -7.93
N MET A 122 -22.46 -12.88 -8.22
CA MET A 122 -23.09 -11.67 -8.77
C MET A 122 -23.18 -11.65 -10.29
N TRP A 123 -22.16 -12.19 -10.97
CA TRP A 123 -22.04 -12.16 -12.43
C TRP A 123 -22.03 -13.56 -13.05
N GLY A 124 -22.05 -14.63 -12.24
CA GLY A 124 -21.99 -16.02 -12.69
C GLY A 124 -20.58 -16.49 -13.09
N THR A 125 -19.59 -15.60 -13.11
CA THR A 125 -18.20 -15.88 -13.51
C THR A 125 -17.21 -15.39 -12.45
N TRP A 126 -16.03 -15.99 -12.41
CA TRP A 126 -14.94 -15.60 -11.51
C TRP A 126 -14.13 -14.40 -12.02
N TRP A 127 -14.21 -14.14 -13.33
CA TRP A 127 -13.41 -13.14 -14.01
C TRP A 127 -14.09 -12.68 -15.28
N VAL A 128 -13.96 -11.39 -15.56
CA VAL A 128 -14.35 -10.76 -16.82
C VAL A 128 -13.16 -9.94 -17.28
N TRP A 129 -12.85 -10.00 -18.58
CA TRP A 129 -11.76 -9.22 -19.16
C TRP A 129 -12.21 -7.79 -19.50
N ASP A 130 -12.78 -7.10 -18.52
CA ASP A 130 -13.15 -5.68 -18.66
C ASP A 130 -11.98 -4.78 -18.28
N ALA A 131 -12.07 -3.49 -18.62
CA ALA A 131 -11.01 -2.53 -18.34
C ALA A 131 -10.72 -2.38 -16.84
N ARG A 132 -11.72 -2.59 -15.98
CA ARG A 132 -11.60 -2.43 -14.53
C ARG A 132 -10.80 -3.57 -13.90
N LEU A 133 -11.20 -4.81 -14.12
CA LEU A 133 -10.50 -5.97 -13.57
C LEU A 133 -9.10 -6.10 -14.18
N THR A 134 -8.98 -5.87 -15.49
CA THR A 134 -7.70 -5.93 -16.18
C THR A 134 -6.73 -4.88 -15.66
N SER A 135 -7.18 -3.65 -15.36
CA SER A 135 -6.28 -2.61 -14.80
C SER A 135 -5.78 -2.95 -13.40
N VAL A 136 -6.61 -3.54 -12.54
CA VAL A 136 -6.17 -4.00 -11.20
C VAL A 136 -5.20 -5.18 -11.32
N PHE A 137 -5.38 -6.07 -12.30
CA PHE A 137 -4.43 -7.13 -12.58
C PHE A 137 -3.08 -6.60 -13.10
N VAL A 138 -3.11 -5.63 -14.02
CA VAL A 138 -1.90 -4.95 -14.49
C VAL A 138 -1.19 -4.26 -13.33
N LEU A 139 -1.92 -3.57 -12.45
CA LEU A 139 -1.36 -2.97 -11.23
C LEU A 139 -0.63 -4.01 -10.37
N PHE A 140 -1.19 -5.20 -10.20
CA PHE A 140 -0.54 -6.29 -9.47
C PHE A 140 0.78 -6.70 -10.13
N LEU A 141 0.79 -6.86 -11.46
CA LEU A 141 2.02 -7.18 -12.19
C LEU A 141 3.06 -6.07 -12.10
N MET A 142 2.65 -4.80 -12.13
CA MET A 142 3.54 -3.66 -11.94
C MET A 142 4.22 -3.70 -10.56
N TYR A 143 3.47 -4.01 -9.49
CA TYR A 143 4.04 -4.20 -8.17
C TYR A 143 5.08 -5.33 -8.12
N LEU A 144 4.75 -6.49 -8.68
CA LEU A 144 5.69 -7.61 -8.73
C LEU A 144 6.94 -7.26 -9.55
N GLY A 145 6.77 -6.58 -10.69
CA GLY A 145 7.87 -6.10 -11.52
C GLY A 145 8.78 -5.12 -10.77
N LEU A 146 8.22 -4.19 -10.00
CA LEU A 146 8.98 -3.24 -9.20
C LEU A 146 9.76 -3.92 -8.06
N ILE A 147 9.15 -4.90 -7.39
CA ILE A 147 9.81 -5.68 -6.33
C ILE A 147 10.95 -6.52 -6.93
N ALA A 148 10.71 -7.17 -8.07
CA ALA A 148 11.70 -7.99 -8.76
C ALA A 148 12.87 -7.14 -9.27
N LEU A 149 12.58 -6.00 -9.93
CA LEU A 149 13.57 -5.05 -10.41
C LEU A 149 14.44 -4.55 -9.26
N ASN A 150 13.84 -4.19 -8.12
CA ASN A 150 14.60 -3.71 -6.99
C ASN A 150 15.56 -4.76 -6.43
N ARG A 151 15.12 -6.03 -6.38
CA ARG A 151 15.92 -7.16 -5.88
C ARG A 151 16.99 -7.66 -6.85
N ALA A 152 16.79 -7.47 -8.16
CA ALA A 152 17.74 -7.91 -9.19
C ALA A 152 18.95 -6.98 -9.33
N MET A 153 18.92 -5.80 -8.71
CA MET A 153 19.95 -4.77 -8.87
C MET A 153 20.90 -4.76 -7.68
N ASP A 154 22.21 -4.90 -7.95
CA ASP A 154 23.24 -4.88 -6.92
C ASP A 154 23.55 -3.46 -6.40
N ASP A 155 23.45 -2.46 -7.26
CA ASP A 155 23.71 -1.05 -6.94
C ASP A 155 22.42 -0.38 -6.43
N PRO A 156 22.33 -0.05 -5.11
CA PRO A 156 21.09 0.48 -4.53
C PRO A 156 20.69 1.84 -5.11
N GLY A 157 21.66 2.67 -5.52
CA GLY A 157 21.41 3.98 -6.09
C GLY A 157 20.87 3.90 -7.52
N LYS A 158 21.43 3.00 -8.34
CA LYS A 158 20.87 2.70 -9.67
C LYS A 158 19.48 2.06 -9.56
N ALA A 159 19.29 1.12 -8.63
CA ALA A 159 18.01 0.48 -8.36
C ALA A 159 16.93 1.52 -8.01
N ALA A 160 17.24 2.45 -7.10
CA ALA A 160 16.35 3.53 -6.70
C ALA A 160 15.87 4.36 -7.90
N ARG A 161 16.81 4.79 -8.76
CA ARG A 161 16.49 5.59 -9.95
C ARG A 161 15.65 4.83 -10.97
N LEU A 162 15.99 3.58 -11.27
CA LEU A 162 15.25 2.75 -12.23
C LEU A 162 13.85 2.43 -11.73
N CYS A 163 13.70 2.07 -10.46
CA CYS A 163 12.39 1.88 -9.84
C CYS A 163 11.57 3.17 -9.91
N ALA A 164 12.16 4.33 -9.58
CA ALA A 164 11.45 5.60 -9.63
C ALA A 164 10.99 5.98 -11.04
N ILE A 165 11.79 5.68 -12.08
CA ILE A 165 11.38 5.88 -13.48
C ILE A 165 10.22 4.96 -13.86
N LEU A 166 10.26 3.68 -13.45
CA LEU A 166 9.21 2.72 -13.78
C LEU A 166 7.88 2.98 -13.02
N ILE A 167 7.95 3.59 -11.84
CA ILE A 167 6.76 3.92 -11.04
C ILE A 167 5.90 5.00 -11.70
N LEU A 168 6.54 5.98 -12.36
CA LEU A 168 5.90 7.16 -12.97
C LEU A 168 5.42 6.89 -14.39
#